data_AF-A0A3C0ANU3-F1
#
_entry.id   AF-A0A3C0ANU3-F1
#
_cell.length_a   1.000
_cell.length_b   1.000
_cell.length_c   1.000
_cell.angle_alpha   90.00
_cell.angle_beta   90.00
_cell.angle_gamma   90.00
#
_symmetry.space_group_name_H-M   'P 1'
#
loop_
_entity.id
_entity.type
_entity.pdbx_description
1 polymer ?
#
loop_
_entity_poly.entity_id
_entity_poly.type
_entity_poly.pdbx_seq_one_letter_code
_entity_poly.pdbx_strand_id
1 'polypeptide(L)'
;HNQREMLSDPTAHAEMIAITQAAESLGTWRLSDCVLYVTLEPCPMCAGAIVQSRLPLVIYGTRDEKAGACHSLFQITSDPRLNHQSTVISGVMQEECRG
;
A
#
# COMPACT_ATOMS: atom_id res chain seq x y z
N HIS A 1 -0.22 -0.02 -11.53
CA HIS A 1 -1.45 0.76 -11.81
C HIS A 1 -2.65 -0.13 -11.47
N ASN A 2 -3.83 0.45 -11.21
CA ASN A 2 -5.03 -0.30 -10.87
C ASN A 2 -5.57 -1.05 -12.10
N GLN A 3 -5.96 -2.31 -11.94
CA GLN A 3 -6.45 -3.18 -13.02
C GLN A 3 -7.84 -3.77 -12.74
N ARG A 4 -8.62 -3.19 -11.82
CA ARG A 4 -9.95 -3.68 -11.41
C ARG A 4 -10.87 -4.02 -12.58
N GLU A 5 -11.04 -3.10 -13.52
CA GLU A 5 -11.95 -3.28 -14.66
C GLU A 5 -11.41 -4.31 -15.66
N MET A 6 -10.11 -4.25 -15.95
CA MET A 6 -9.45 -5.13 -16.90
C MET A 6 -9.50 -6.60 -16.45
N LEU A 7 -9.28 -6.85 -15.16
CA LEU A 7 -9.27 -8.20 -14.58
C LEU A 7 -10.64 -8.62 -14.03
N SER A 8 -11.63 -7.72 -14.03
CA SER A 8 -12.91 -7.92 -13.32
C SER A 8 -12.72 -8.37 -11.86
N ASP A 9 -11.67 -7.86 -11.22
CA ASP A 9 -11.26 -8.24 -9.87
C ASP A 9 -11.27 -6.99 -8.97
N PRO A 10 -12.16 -6.92 -7.95
CA PRO A 10 -12.23 -5.76 -7.06
C PRO A 10 -10.95 -5.57 -6.24
N THR A 11 -10.11 -6.60 -6.10
CA THR A 11 -8.87 -6.56 -5.34
C THR A 11 -7.65 -6.14 -6.16
N ALA A 12 -7.77 -6.01 -7.49
CA ALA A 12 -6.69 -5.67 -8.42
C ALA A 12 -6.25 -4.19 -8.35
N HIS A 13 -5.99 -3.72 -7.13
CA HIS A 13 -5.35 -2.45 -6.83
C HIS A 13 -3.85 -2.51 -7.14
N ALA A 14 -3.24 -1.36 -7.41
CA ALA A 14 -1.83 -1.29 -7.81
C ALA A 14 -0.92 -1.91 -6.74
N GLU A 15 -1.23 -1.68 -5.48
CA GLU A 15 -0.50 -2.16 -4.30
C GLU A 15 -0.59 -3.68 -4.18
N MET A 16 -1.78 -4.24 -4.38
CA MET A 16 -2.00 -5.69 -4.32
C MET A 16 -1.20 -6.40 -5.40
N ILE A 17 -1.27 -5.87 -6.64
CA ILE A 17 -0.53 -6.42 -7.77
C ILE A 17 0.98 -6.34 -7.51
N ALA A 18 1.48 -5.19 -7.04
CA ALA A 18 2.91 -5.01 -6.77
C ALA A 18 3.43 -5.93 -5.65
N ILE A 19 2.66 -6.10 -4.56
CA ILE A 19 3.00 -7.01 -3.46
C ILE A 19 3.07 -8.46 -3.96
N THR A 20 2.07 -8.90 -4.72
CA THR A 20 2.04 -10.27 -5.26
C THR A 20 3.22 -10.52 -6.20
N GLN A 21 3.49 -9.60 -7.13
CA GLN A 21 4.61 -9.72 -8.06
C GLN A 21 5.97 -9.73 -7.35
N ALA A 22 6.15 -8.89 -6.32
CA ALA A 22 7.37 -8.89 -5.51
C ALA A 22 7.56 -10.22 -4.76
N ALA A 23 6.48 -10.75 -4.17
CA ALA A 23 6.52 -12.01 -3.45
C ALA A 23 6.86 -13.19 -4.36
N GLU A 24 6.26 -13.23 -5.56
CA GLU A 24 6.57 -14.22 -6.59
C GLU A 24 8.02 -14.12 -7.04
N SER A 25 8.51 -12.90 -7.32
CA SER A 25 9.88 -12.69 -7.79
C SER A 25 10.94 -13.06 -6.76
N LEU A 26 10.66 -12.86 -5.46
CA LEU A 26 11.59 -13.18 -4.37
C LEU A 26 11.39 -14.59 -3.82
N GLY A 27 10.34 -15.29 -4.24
CA GLY A 27 9.99 -16.62 -3.71
C GLY A 27 9.61 -16.62 -2.22
N THR A 28 9.13 -15.49 -1.70
CA THR A 28 8.77 -15.32 -0.29
C THR A 28 7.60 -14.37 -0.13
N TRP A 29 6.69 -14.67 0.79
CA TRP A 29 5.58 -13.77 1.13
C TRP A 29 5.99 -12.61 2.05
N ARG A 30 7.16 -12.72 2.71
CA ARG A 30 7.71 -11.64 3.55
C ARG A 30 8.56 -10.72 2.70
N LEU A 31 8.14 -9.46 2.61
CA LEU A 31 8.79 -8.39 1.87
C LEU A 31 9.55 -7.44 2.80
N SER A 32 10.22 -8.00 3.82
CA SER A 32 10.88 -7.24 4.89
C SER A 32 12.02 -6.33 4.40
N ASP A 33 12.57 -6.60 3.21
CA ASP A 33 13.65 -5.83 2.59
C ASP A 33 13.17 -4.97 1.41
N CYS A 34 11.85 -4.78 1.28
CA CYS A 34 11.24 -4.02 0.20
C CYS A 34 10.69 -2.67 0.67
N VAL A 35 10.56 -1.74 -0.28
CA VAL A 35 9.88 -0.46 -0.08
C VAL A 35 8.77 -0.35 -1.10
N LEU A 36 7.56 -0.01 -0.64
CA LEU A 36 6.42 0.19 -1.53
C LEU A 36 6.24 1.66 -1.84
N TYR A 37 6.23 2.00 -3.14
CA TYR A 37 5.92 3.34 -3.65
C TYR A 37 4.57 3.32 -4.36
N VAL A 38 3.68 4.24 -4.00
CA VAL A 38 2.34 4.36 -4.58
C VAL A 38 1.98 5.82 -4.79
N THR A 39 1.19 6.15 -5.80
CA THR A 39 0.85 7.56 -6.08
C THR A 39 -0.22 8.09 -5.14
N LEU A 40 -1.18 7.26 -4.77
CA LEU A 40 -2.29 7.59 -3.87
C LEU A 40 -2.18 6.81 -2.55
N GLU A 41 -2.68 7.39 -1.48
CA GLU A 41 -2.73 6.74 -0.16
C GLU A 41 -3.47 5.38 -0.22
N PRO A 42 -2.88 4.30 0.31
CA PRO A 42 -3.50 2.98 0.32
C PRO A 42 -4.84 2.93 1.09
N CYS A 43 -5.82 2.25 0.51
CA CYS A 43 -7.11 1.99 1.15
C CYS A 43 -7.03 0.89 2.23
N PRO A 44 -8.10 0.58 3.00
CA PRO A 44 -8.01 -0.38 4.11
C PRO A 44 -7.55 -1.78 3.68
N MET A 45 -7.97 -2.23 2.50
CA MET A 45 -7.54 -3.50 1.93
C MET A 45 -6.03 -3.52 1.69
N CYS A 46 -5.51 -2.51 0.99
CA CYS A 46 -4.10 -2.42 0.64
C CYS A 46 -3.23 -2.17 1.88
N ALA A 47 -3.69 -1.34 2.82
CA ALA A 47 -3.03 -1.13 4.11
C ALA A 47 -2.93 -2.42 4.93
N GLY A 48 -3.99 -3.23 4.94
CA GLY A 48 -3.96 -4.57 5.55
C GLY A 48 -2.95 -5.49 4.87
N ALA A 49 -2.91 -5.49 3.53
CA ALA A 49 -1.96 -6.28 2.77
C ALA A 49 -0.50 -5.88 3.04
N ILE A 50 -0.21 -4.58 3.16
CA ILE A 50 1.10 -4.05 3.56
C ILE A 50 1.55 -4.63 4.90
N VAL A 51 0.65 -4.63 5.90
CA VAL A 51 0.95 -5.19 7.22
C VAL A 51 1.24 -6.69 7.12
N GLN A 52 0.41 -7.43 6.38
CA GLN A 52 0.56 -8.88 6.23
C GLN A 52 1.83 -9.27 5.47
N SER A 53 2.24 -8.49 4.47
CA SER A 53 3.46 -8.73 3.68
C SER A 53 4.73 -8.29 4.38
N ARG A 54 4.65 -7.69 5.58
CA ARG A 54 5.81 -7.23 6.37
C ARG A 54 6.62 -6.13 5.71
N LEU A 55 5.99 -5.32 4.87
CA LEU A 55 6.65 -4.17 4.26
C LEU A 55 7.07 -3.17 5.35
N PRO A 56 8.37 -2.86 5.52
CA PRO A 56 8.83 -1.95 6.57
C PRO A 56 8.52 -0.48 6.26
N LEU A 57 8.41 -0.11 4.97
CA LEU A 57 8.29 1.27 4.53
C LEU A 57 7.32 1.39 3.36
N VAL A 58 6.38 2.33 3.49
CA VAL A 58 5.43 2.73 2.46
C VAL A 58 5.56 4.21 2.20
N ILE A 59 5.69 4.56 0.93
CA ILE A 59 5.83 5.94 0.46
C ILE A 59 4.67 6.22 -0.49
N TYR A 60 3.92 7.28 -0.21
CA TYR A 60 2.84 7.71 -1.09
C TYR A 60 2.84 9.21 -1.41
N GLY A 61 2.30 9.55 -2.58
CA GLY A 61 2.23 10.93 -3.04
C GLY A 61 1.07 11.70 -2.43
N THR A 62 -0.14 11.43 -2.88
CA THR A 62 -1.35 12.17 -2.49
C THR A 62 -2.14 11.43 -1.42
N ARG A 63 -2.68 12.18 -0.44
CA ARG A 63 -3.64 11.63 0.55
C ARG A 63 -4.99 11.32 -0.09
N ASP A 64 -5.66 10.30 0.42
CA ASP A 64 -7.03 9.96 0.02
C ASP A 64 -7.98 10.22 1.19
N GLU A 65 -8.62 11.38 1.19
CA GLU A 65 -9.57 11.78 2.24
C GLU A 65 -10.83 10.90 2.28
N LYS A 66 -11.12 10.15 1.21
CA LYS A 66 -12.36 9.36 1.08
C LYS A 66 -12.18 7.89 1.40
N ALA A 67 -10.98 7.35 1.18
CA ALA A 67 -10.71 5.93 1.37
C ALA A 67 -9.34 5.62 1.98
N GLY A 68 -8.47 6.61 2.22
CA GLY A 68 -7.11 6.39 2.73
C GLY A 68 -7.08 5.79 4.12
N ALA A 69 -6.23 4.79 4.33
CA ALA A 69 -6.18 4.01 5.57
C ALA A 69 -4.80 3.97 6.23
N CYS A 70 -3.84 4.74 5.70
CA CYS A 70 -2.54 4.92 6.33
C CYS A 70 -2.55 6.13 7.29
N HIS A 71 -3.24 7.22 6.92
CA HIS A 71 -3.37 8.41 7.74
C HIS A 71 -4.77 9.06 7.69
N SER A 72 -5.50 8.97 6.58
CA SER A 72 -6.71 9.80 6.36
C SER A 72 -7.91 9.34 7.21
N LEU A 73 -8.43 8.14 6.98
CA LEU A 73 -9.56 7.58 7.74
C LEU A 73 -9.12 6.60 8.82
N PHE A 74 -7.99 5.93 8.60
CA PHE A 74 -7.42 4.95 9.50
C PHE A 74 -5.91 5.11 9.59
N GLN A 75 -5.31 4.37 10.53
CA GLN A 75 -3.87 4.28 10.73
C GLN A 75 -3.45 2.81 10.77
N ILE A 76 -3.95 2.00 9.82
CA ILE A 76 -3.80 0.54 9.85
C ILE A 76 -2.33 0.12 9.82
N THR A 77 -1.53 0.74 8.95
CA THR A 77 -0.12 0.37 8.77
C THR A 77 0.75 0.67 10.00
N SER A 78 0.31 1.55 10.89
CA SER A 78 1.03 1.95 12.11
C SER A 78 0.27 1.60 13.40
N ASP A 79 -0.79 0.79 13.32
CA ASP A 79 -1.59 0.44 14.49
C ASP A 79 -0.78 -0.45 15.46
N PRO A 80 -0.56 -0.02 16.72
CA PRO A 80 0.27 -0.75 17.67
C PRO A 80 -0.31 -2.11 18.09
N ARG A 81 -1.60 -2.36 17.80
CA ARG A 81 -2.27 -3.64 18.10
C ARG A 81 -1.95 -4.72 17.07
N LEU A 82 -1.39 -4.36 15.92
CA LEU A 82 -1.05 -5.30 14.85
C LEU A 82 0.37 -5.86 15.04
N ASN A 83 0.60 -7.03 14.45
CA ASN A 83 1.84 -7.81 14.58
C ASN A 83 3.04 -7.25 13.77
N HIS A 84 2.81 -6.20 12.98
CA HIS A 84 3.82 -5.51 12.19
C HIS A 84 3.39 -4.05 12.01
N GLN A 85 4.34 -3.13 12.07
CA GLN A 85 4.11 -1.72 11.77
C GLN A 85 5.04 -1.29 10.64
N SER A 86 4.51 -0.48 9.74
CA SER A 86 5.25 0.12 8.63
C SER A 86 5.51 1.60 8.94
N THR A 87 6.70 2.07 8.61
CA THR A 87 6.94 3.50 8.50
C THR A 87 6.21 4.02 7.26
N VAL A 88 5.56 5.18 7.37
CA VAL A 88 4.80 5.77 6.27
C VAL A 88 5.30 7.18 5.98
N ILE A 89 5.69 7.43 4.74
CA ILE A 89 6.08 8.77 4.25
C ILE A 89 5.03 9.22 3.22
N SER A 90 4.46 10.40 3.44
CA SER A 90 3.44 10.98 2.57
C SER A 90 3.92 12.26 1.90
N GLY A 91 3.36 12.62 0.74
CA GLY A 91 3.61 13.91 0.09
C GLY A 91 4.74 13.88 -0.96
N VAL A 92 5.23 12.70 -1.34
CA VAL A 92 6.31 12.58 -2.34
C VAL A 92 5.74 12.80 -3.74
N MET A 93 6.19 13.84 -4.45
CA MET A 93 5.65 14.23 -5.76
C MET A 93 4.12 14.42 -5.73
N GLN A 94 3.61 15.04 -4.66
CA GLN A 94 2.18 15.14 -4.40
C GLN A 94 1.41 15.82 -5.55
N GLU A 95 1.97 16.89 -6.14
CA GLU A 95 1.30 17.60 -7.22
C GLU A 95 1.16 16.72 -8.48
N GLU A 96 2.18 15.95 -8.81
CA GLU A 96 2.17 15.02 -9.94
C GLU A 96 1.27 13.81 -9.67
N CYS A 97 1.06 13.43 -8.41
CA CYS A 97 0.27 12.29 -8.00
C CYS A 97 -1.23 12.60 -7.78
N ARG A 98 -1.70 13.84 -7.99
CA ARG A 98 -3.11 14.22 -7.81
C ARG A 98 -4.05 13.76 -8.93
N GLY A 99 -3.51 13.19 -10.00
CA GLY A 99 -4.24 12.74 -11.20
C GLY A 99 -5.04 11.46 -11.02
#